data_AF-A0AAV4F863-F1
#
_entry.id   AF-A0AAV4F863-F1
#
_cell.length_a   1.000
_cell.length_b   1.000
_cell.length_c   1.000
_cell.angle_alpha   90.00
_cell.angle_beta   90.00
_cell.angle_gamma   90.00
#
_symmetry.space_group_name_H-M   'P 1'
#
loop_
_entity.id
_entity.type
_entity.pdbx_description
1 polymer ?
#
loop_
_entity_poly.entity_id
_entity_poly.type
_entity_poly.pdbx_seq_one_letter_code
_entity_poly.pdbx_strand_id
1 'polypeptide(L)'
;METRATRRLALLKKLAGTTWAIDSSILRRIYTGAVKSTMEHGNTAWATAAKTNTTRLCKVQNSGLRLITGAMKTTPIEEMKIYSNIRPLDNRGDEKICTQ
;
A
#
# COMPACT_ATOMS: atom_id res chain seq x y z
N MET A 1 8.00 -11.37 -5.80
CA MET A 1 7.86 -10.38 -4.70
C MET A 1 6.43 -9.87 -4.54
N GLU A 2 5.74 -9.51 -5.62
CA GLU A 2 4.31 -9.11 -5.60
C GLU A 2 3.41 -10.09 -4.83
N THR A 3 3.59 -11.40 -5.05
CA THR A 3 2.85 -12.47 -4.35
C THR A 3 3.06 -12.47 -2.83
N ARG A 4 4.21 -11.99 -2.34
CA ARG A 4 4.48 -11.88 -0.90
C ARG A 4 3.76 -10.67 -0.32
N ALA A 5 3.75 -9.54 -1.02
CA ALA A 5 3.04 -8.33 -0.62
C ALA A 5 1.51 -8.55 -0.60
N THR A 6 0.95 -9.21 -1.62
CA THR A 6 -0.49 -9.52 -1.67
C THR A 6 -0.92 -10.51 -0.59
N ARG A 7 -0.10 -11.53 -0.27
CA ARG A 7 -0.36 -12.42 0.87
C ARG A 7 -0.35 -11.67 2.21
N ARG A 8 0.63 -10.80 2.43
CA ARG A 8 0.70 -9.94 3.64
C ARG A 8 -0.51 -9.00 3.72
N LEU A 9 -0.95 -8.44 2.60
CA LEU A 9 -2.15 -7.60 2.53
C LEU A 9 -3.43 -8.41 2.81
N ALA A 10 -3.51 -9.66 2.34
CA ALA A 10 -4.64 -10.54 2.65
C ALA A 10 -4.70 -10.89 4.15
N LEU A 11 -3.56 -11.10 4.81
CA LEU A 11 -3.48 -11.28 6.26
C LEU A 11 -3.90 -10.01 6.99
N LEU A 12 -3.41 -8.85 6.56
CA LEU A 12 -3.82 -7.56 7.09
C LEU A 12 -5.33 -7.36 6.97
N LYS A 13 -5.93 -7.79 5.85
CA LYS A 13 -7.37 -7.71 5.60
C LYS A 13 -8.16 -8.62 6.52
N LYS A 14 -7.66 -9.83 6.79
CA LYS A 14 -8.27 -10.73 7.79
C LYS A 14 -8.22 -10.08 9.17
N LEU A 15 -7.06 -9.56 9.59
CA LEU A 15 -6.90 -8.87 10.88
C LEU A 15 -7.85 -7.68 11.02
N ALA A 16 -7.91 -6.81 10.01
CA ALA A 16 -8.82 -5.66 10.01
C ALA A 16 -10.31 -6.06 10.09
N GLY A 17 -10.69 -7.23 9.55
CA GLY A 17 -12.07 -7.74 9.60
C GLY A 17 -12.40 -8.51 10.89
N THR A 18 -11.41 -9.07 11.58
CA THR A 18 -11.62 -9.89 12.80
C THR A 18 -11.72 -9.04 14.06
N THR A 19 -11.05 -7.89 14.11
CA THR A 19 -11.02 -7.03 15.28
C THR A 19 -11.60 -5.66 14.93
N TRP A 20 -12.87 -5.50 15.30
CA TRP A 20 -13.63 -4.25 15.24
C TRP A 20 -13.01 -3.08 16.05
N ALA A 21 -11.96 -3.34 16.83
CA ALA A 21 -11.26 -2.38 17.68
C ALA A 21 -9.74 -2.25 17.39
N ILE A 22 -9.26 -2.63 16.20
CA ILE A 22 -7.89 -2.25 15.81
C ILE A 22 -7.91 -0.77 15.42
N ASP A 23 -7.19 0.03 16.21
CA ASP A 23 -6.92 1.42 15.89
C ASP A 23 -6.19 1.55 14.54
N SER A 24 -6.58 2.54 13.73
CA SER A 24 -5.99 2.77 12.40
C SER A 24 -4.47 2.95 12.46
N SER A 25 -3.91 3.41 13.58
CA SER A 25 -2.46 3.53 13.78
C SER A 25 -1.74 2.18 13.87
N ILE A 26 -2.34 1.17 14.49
CA ILE A 26 -1.78 -0.18 14.58
C ILE A 26 -1.79 -0.83 13.20
N LEU A 27 -2.91 -0.68 12.47
CA LEU A 27 -3.04 -1.20 11.12
C LEU A 27 -2.05 -0.54 10.16
N ARG A 28 -1.81 0.77 10.32
CA ARG A 28 -0.77 1.53 9.62
C ARG A 28 0.63 0.98 9.94
N ARG A 29 0.92 0.70 11.20
CA ARG A 29 2.25 0.22 11.64
C ARG A 29 2.55 -1.17 11.09
N ILE A 30 1.57 -2.08 11.12
CA ILE A 30 1.69 -3.43 10.55
C ILE A 30 1.84 -3.34 9.02
N TYR A 31 1.07 -2.48 8.35
CA TYR A 31 1.20 -2.27 6.91
C TYR A 31 2.61 -1.79 6.53
N THR A 32 3.13 -0.77 7.22
CA THR A 32 4.48 -0.24 6.96
C THR A 32 5.55 -1.30 7.21
N GLY A 33 5.49 -2.02 8.34
CA GLY A 33 6.49 -3.04 8.68
C GLY A 33 6.45 -4.28 7.77
N ALA A 34 5.26 -4.72 7.35
CA ALA A 34 5.12 -5.97 6.61
C ALA A 34 5.01 -5.75 5.10
N VAL A 35 4.08 -4.91 4.65
CA VAL A 35 3.80 -4.73 3.21
C VAL A 35 4.79 -3.74 2.62
N LYS A 36 4.96 -2.55 3.22
CA LYS A 36 5.88 -1.51 2.70
C LYS A 36 7.33 -1.97 2.72
N SER A 37 7.81 -2.62 3.77
CA SER A 37 9.18 -3.18 3.79
C SER A 37 9.42 -4.22 2.69
N THR A 38 8.45 -5.10 2.40
CA THR A 38 8.56 -6.09 1.30
C THR A 38 8.63 -5.38 -0.05
N MET A 39 7.91 -4.27 -0.15
CA MET A 39 7.93 -3.41 -1.31
C MET A 39 9.30 -2.74 -1.45
N GLU A 40 9.75 -1.98 -0.46
CA GLU A 40 11.04 -1.28 -0.47
C GLU A 40 12.24 -2.21 -0.72
N HIS A 41 12.20 -3.46 -0.25
CA HIS A 41 13.25 -4.44 -0.54
C HIS A 41 13.35 -4.82 -2.03
N GLY A 42 12.25 -4.69 -2.78
CA GLY A 42 12.22 -4.91 -4.23
C GLY A 42 12.64 -3.69 -5.06
N ASN A 43 12.97 -2.56 -4.44
CA ASN A 43 13.12 -1.27 -5.13
C ASN A 43 14.21 -1.25 -6.22
N THR A 44 15.31 -1.97 -6.01
CA THR A 44 16.38 -2.12 -7.01
C THR A 44 15.90 -2.82 -8.28
N ALA A 45 14.94 -3.74 -8.18
CA ALA A 45 14.32 -4.40 -9.33
C ALA A 45 13.22 -3.55 -9.98
N TRP A 46 12.84 -2.42 -9.39
CA TRP A 46 11.74 -1.57 -9.83
C TRP A 46 12.18 -0.35 -10.60
N ALA A 47 13.36 0.18 -10.30
CA ALA A 47 13.98 1.25 -11.08
C ALA A 47 14.11 0.90 -12.58
N THR A 48 14.16 -0.39 -12.92
CA THR A 48 14.25 -0.93 -14.28
C THR A 48 12.97 -1.64 -14.75
N ALA A 49 11.89 -1.62 -13.96
CA ALA A 49 10.69 -2.38 -14.28
C ALA A 49 9.79 -1.69 -15.32
N ALA A 50 9.15 -2.49 -16.17
CA ALA A 50 8.17 -2.03 -17.13
C ALA A 50 6.96 -1.35 -16.45
N LYS A 51 6.35 -0.35 -17.10
CA LYS A 51 5.18 0.42 -16.61
C LYS A 51 4.06 -0.47 -16.04
N THR A 52 3.85 -1.65 -16.63
CA THR A 52 2.85 -2.64 -16.20
C THR A 52 3.10 -3.17 -14.79
N ASN A 53 4.36 -3.36 -14.41
CA ASN A 53 4.73 -3.85 -13.07
C ASN A 53 4.52 -2.74 -12.02
N THR A 54 4.77 -1.49 -12.37
CA THR A 54 4.55 -0.34 -11.49
C THR A 54 3.06 -0.08 -11.25
N THR A 55 2.21 -0.22 -12.26
CA THR A 55 0.75 -0.15 -12.10
C THR A 55 0.21 -1.24 -11.15
N ARG A 56 0.73 -2.47 -11.24
CA ARG A 56 0.33 -3.57 -10.34
C ARG A 56 0.71 -3.26 -8.89
N LEU A 57 1.89 -2.71 -8.67
CA LEU A 57 2.36 -2.30 -7.36
C LEU A 57 1.45 -1.20 -6.77
N CYS A 58 1.10 -0.21 -7.58
CA CYS A 58 0.18 0.85 -7.22
C CYS A 58 -1.19 0.33 -6.77
N LYS A 59 -1.72 -0.69 -7.44
CA LYS A 59 -2.97 -1.35 -7.02
C LYS A 59 -2.85 -2.01 -5.64
N VAL A 60 -1.71 -2.63 -5.33
CA VAL A 60 -1.45 -3.24 -4.01
C VAL A 60 -1.33 -2.16 -2.94
N GLN A 61 -0.62 -1.06 -3.23
CA GLN A 61 -0.49 0.06 -2.31
C GLN A 61 -1.84 0.71 -2.01
N ASN A 62 -2.60 1.07 -3.04
CA ASN A 62 -3.92 1.68 -2.91
C ASN A 62 -4.90 0.77 -2.13
N SER A 63 -4.85 -0.55 -2.38
CA SER A 63 -5.66 -1.50 -1.63
C SER A 63 -5.30 -1.54 -0.14
N GLY A 64 -4.02 -1.40 0.20
CA GLY A 64 -3.54 -1.34 1.58
C GLY A 64 -3.94 -0.05 2.28
N LEU A 65 -3.79 1.09 1.61
CA LEU A 65 -4.21 2.40 2.12
C LEU A 65 -5.71 2.44 2.43
N ARG A 66 -6.54 1.86 1.56
CA ARG A 66 -7.99 1.76 1.77
C ARG A 66 -8.33 0.92 2.98
N LEU A 67 -7.58 -0.15 3.20
CA LEU A 67 -7.76 -1.00 4.37
C LEU A 67 -7.39 -0.27 5.67
N ILE A 68 -6.27 0.46 5.68
CA ILE A 68 -5.80 1.21 6.85
C ILE A 68 -6.76 2.34 7.23
N THR A 69 -7.28 3.03 6.21
CA THR A 69 -8.14 4.20 6.36
C THR A 69 -9.61 3.82 6.55
N GLY A 70 -10.01 2.59 6.20
CA GLY A 70 -11.42 2.21 6.11
C GLY A 70 -12.18 2.92 4.98
N ALA A 71 -11.46 3.52 4.03
CA ALA A 71 -12.04 4.38 3.00
C ALA A 71 -12.87 3.60 1.97
N MET A 72 -13.95 4.23 1.49
CA MET A 72 -14.82 3.69 0.44
C MET A 72 -14.04 3.49 -0.87
N LYS A 73 -14.55 2.63 -1.76
CA LYS A 73 -13.94 2.41 -3.09
C LYS A 73 -13.94 3.67 -3.95
N THR A 74 -14.85 4.60 -3.66
CA THR A 74 -15.08 5.84 -4.39
C THR A 74 -14.19 6.99 -3.92
N THR A 75 -13.48 6.85 -2.79
CA THR A 75 -12.61 7.91 -2.26
C THR A 75 -11.40 8.11 -3.18
N PRO A 76 -11.08 9.35 -3.58
CA PRO A 76 -9.89 9.65 -4.39
C PRO A 76 -8.60 9.16 -3.71
N ILE A 77 -7.68 8.60 -4.49
CA ILE A 77 -6.41 8.06 -3.99
C ILE A 77 -5.52 9.17 -3.40
N GLU A 78 -5.58 10.37 -3.97
CA GLU A 78 -4.81 11.55 -3.53
C GLU A 78 -5.16 11.93 -2.08
N GLU A 79 -6.44 12.14 -1.80
CA GLU A 79 -6.97 12.44 -0.47
C GLU A 79 -6.59 11.37 0.56
N MET A 80 -6.66 10.12 0.14
CA MET A 80 -6.32 8.99 1.00
C MET A 80 -4.82 8.93 1.33
N LYS A 81 -3.93 9.30 0.40
CA LYS A 81 -2.49 9.40 0.69
C LYS A 81 -2.24 10.44 1.78
N ILE A 82 -2.84 11.62 1.63
CA ILE A 82 -2.74 12.73 2.60
C ILE A 82 -3.24 12.27 3.98
N TYR A 83 -4.45 11.72 4.04
CA TYR A 83 -5.05 11.24 5.29
C TYR A 83 -4.25 10.09 5.94
N SER A 84 -3.65 9.22 5.12
CA SER A 84 -2.91 8.08 5.62
C SER A 84 -1.54 8.45 6.22
N ASN A 85 -0.99 9.64 5.95
CA ASN A 85 0.34 10.03 6.40
C ASN A 85 1.42 8.93 6.19
N ILE A 86 1.24 8.06 5.18
CA ILE A 86 2.18 7.01 4.82
C ILE A 86 3.06 7.60 3.75
N ARG A 87 4.37 7.65 4.00
CA ARG A 87 5.32 8.09 2.97
C ARG A 87 5.14 7.25 1.71
N PRO A 88 5.04 7.87 0.52
CA PRO A 88 5.08 7.14 -0.73
C PRO A 88 6.36 6.27 -0.78
N LEU A 89 6.31 5.19 -1.55
CA LEU A 89 7.52 4.42 -1.83
C LEU A 89 8.52 5.38 -2.48
N ASP A 90 9.72 5.43 -1.93
CA ASP A 90 10.79 6.33 -2.37
C ASP A 90 11.28 5.90 -3.75
N ASN A 91 10.54 6.34 -4.76
CA ASN A 91 10.94 6.30 -6.14
C ASN A 91 11.10 7.76 -6.55
N ARG A 92 12.35 8.22 -6.52
CA ARG A 92 12.85 9.47 -7.06
C ARG A 92 12.20 9.75 -8.44
N GLY A 93 11.11 10.51 -8.47
CA GLY A 93 10.48 11.03 -9.69
C GLY A 93 9.05 10.58 -10.01
N ASP A 94 8.44 9.68 -9.25
CA ASP A 94 7.26 8.93 -9.73
C ASP A 94 5.95 9.21 -8.97
N GLU A 95 5.78 10.43 -8.45
CA GLU A 95 4.53 10.88 -7.80
C GLU A 95 3.28 10.63 -8.67
N LYS A 96 3.46 10.58 -10.00
CA LYS A 96 2.40 10.40 -11.00
C LYS A 96 2.05 8.95 -11.36
N ILE A 97 2.79 7.94 -10.88
CA ILE A 97 2.55 6.55 -11.34
C ILE A 97 1.30 5.91 -10.68
N CYS A 98 0.85 6.45 -9.55
CA CYS A 98 -0.26 5.89 -8.76
C CYS A 98 -1.59 6.66 -8.88
N THR A 99 -1.67 7.63 -9.79
CA THR A 99 -2.79 8.59 -9.88
C THR A 99 -3.87 8.21 -10.91
N GLN A 100 -3.82 7.00 -11.48
CA GLN A 100 -4.88 6.45 -12.35
C GLN A 100 -5.79 5.46 -11.61
#